data_AF-A0A966RDA1-F1
#
_entry.id   AF-A0A966RDA1-F1
#
_cell.length_a   1.000
_cell.length_b   1.000
_cell.length_c   1.000
_cell.angle_alpha   90.00
_cell.angle_beta   90.00
_cell.angle_gamma   90.00
#
_symmetry.space_group_name_H-M   'P 1'
#
loop_
_entity.id
_entity.type
_entity.pdbx_description
1 polymer ?
#
loop_
_entity_poly.entity_id
_entity_poly.type
_entity_poly.pdbx_seq_one_letter_code
_entity_poly.pdbx_strand_id
1 'polypeptide(L)'
;MSEGRDVETKIELDREVFAEAVDRSYRQGQMDAMRWIPVGERLPDQGQRTLLRCHGQTFVGTFRSVPFESGEGIHAFWDGDECDTYLSVTHWMPLPEPPEVQ
;
A
#
# COMPACT_ATOMS: atom_id res chain seq x y z
N MET A 1 -18.38 -25.98 46.15
CA MET A 1 -17.71 -26.73 45.05
C MET A 1 -18.28 -26.41 43.66
N SER A 2 -18.91 -25.24 43.45
CA SER A 2 -19.47 -24.81 42.15
C SER A 2 -18.56 -23.82 41.40
N GLU A 3 -17.86 -22.94 42.13
CA GLU A 3 -17.05 -21.85 41.54
C GLU A 3 -15.90 -22.32 40.63
N GLY A 4 -15.31 -23.49 40.89
CA GLY A 4 -14.23 -24.02 40.05
C GLY A 4 -14.66 -24.42 38.64
N ARG A 5 -15.93 -24.83 38.46
CA ARG A 5 -16.46 -25.19 37.14
C ARG A 5 -16.78 -23.97 36.29
N ASP A 6 -17.31 -22.91 36.89
CA ASP A 6 -17.68 -21.68 36.17
C ASP A 6 -16.46 -20.93 35.60
N VAL A 7 -15.32 -20.97 36.27
CA VAL A 7 -14.08 -20.32 35.80
C VAL A 7 -13.45 -21.10 34.64
N GLU A 8 -13.45 -22.43 34.71
CA GLU A 8 -12.90 -23.29 33.66
C GLU A 8 -13.71 -23.18 32.37
N THR A 9 -15.05 -23.18 32.49
CA THR A 9 -15.96 -22.96 31.35
C THR A 9 -15.78 -21.58 30.72
N LYS A 10 -15.53 -20.54 31.52
CA LYS A 10 -15.26 -19.19 31.00
C LYS A 10 -13.94 -19.10 30.22
N ILE A 11 -12.87 -19.70 30.74
CA ILE A 11 -11.55 -19.72 30.06
C ILE A 11 -11.65 -20.46 28.72
N GLU A 12 -12.41 -21.54 28.67
CA GLU A 12 -12.63 -22.32 27.45
C GLU A 12 -13.45 -21.53 26.42
N LEU A 13 -14.51 -20.83 26.85
CA LEU A 13 -15.30 -19.94 26.00
C LEU A 13 -14.45 -18.78 25.44
N ASP A 14 -13.61 -18.15 26.26
CA ASP A 14 -12.73 -17.06 25.82
C ASP A 14 -11.69 -17.54 24.79
N ARG A 15 -11.22 -18.80 24.88
CA ARG A 15 -10.32 -19.41 23.90
C ARG A 15 -11.00 -19.70 22.58
N GLU A 16 -12.23 -20.22 22.60
CA GLU A 16 -13.00 -20.48 21.38
C GLU A 16 -13.35 -19.18 20.64
N VAL A 17 -13.81 -18.16 21.38
CA VAL A 17 -14.11 -16.84 20.81
C VAL A 17 -12.85 -16.20 20.21
N PHE A 18 -11.71 -16.31 20.88
CA PHE A 18 -10.45 -15.81 20.34
C PHE A 18 -10.01 -16.58 19.09
N ALA A 19 -10.10 -17.91 19.10
CA ALA A 19 -9.75 -18.74 17.96
C ALA A 19 -10.63 -18.42 16.73
N GLU A 20 -11.94 -18.23 16.94
CA GLU A 20 -12.86 -17.83 15.87
C GLU A 20 -12.52 -16.44 15.31
N ALA A 21 -12.21 -15.48 16.19
CA ALA A 21 -11.82 -14.13 15.79
C ALA A 21 -10.52 -14.12 14.97
N VAL A 22 -9.54 -14.93 15.37
CA VAL A 22 -8.28 -15.11 14.66
C VAL A 22 -8.50 -15.76 13.29
N ASP A 23 -9.27 -16.85 13.22
CA ASP A 23 -9.54 -17.55 11.96
C ASP A 23 -10.33 -16.68 10.98
N ARG A 24 -11.32 -15.92 11.49
CA ARG A 24 -12.05 -14.92 10.70
C ARG A 24 -11.12 -13.85 10.14
N SER A 25 -10.22 -13.32 10.96
CA SER A 25 -9.26 -12.28 10.56
C SER A 25 -8.25 -12.80 9.54
N TYR A 26 -7.77 -14.03 9.72
CA TYR A 26 -6.86 -14.69 8.79
C TYR A 26 -7.52 -14.93 7.43
N ARG A 27 -8.76 -15.46 7.41
CA ARG A 27 -9.53 -15.65 6.17
C ARG A 27 -9.79 -14.33 5.45
N GLN A 28 -10.11 -13.26 6.19
CA GLN A 28 -10.28 -11.93 5.60
C GLN A 28 -8.96 -11.42 4.98
N GLY A 29 -7.84 -11.53 5.71
CA GLY A 29 -6.53 -11.13 5.20
C GLY A 29 -6.10 -11.92 3.97
N GLN A 30 -6.44 -13.21 3.88
CA GLN A 30 -6.20 -14.00 2.68
C GLN A 30 -7.04 -13.53 1.49
N MET A 31 -8.32 -13.21 1.70
CA MET A 31 -9.19 -12.66 0.65
C MET A 31 -8.67 -11.30 0.15
N ASP A 32 -8.23 -10.44 1.08
CA ASP A 32 -7.66 -9.12 0.76
C ASP A 32 -6.30 -9.23 0.03
N ALA A 33 -5.49 -10.23 0.36
CA ALA A 33 -4.24 -10.51 -0.34
C ALA A 33 -4.45 -11.15 -1.73
N MET A 34 -5.57 -11.85 -1.94
CA MET A 34 -5.92 -12.47 -3.23
C MET A 34 -6.60 -11.51 -4.19
N ARG A 35 -7.11 -10.37 -3.73
CA ARG A 35 -7.71 -9.40 -4.65
C ARG A 35 -6.63 -8.66 -5.43
N TRP A 36 -6.81 -8.54 -6.73
CA TRP A 36 -6.07 -7.55 -7.52
C TRP A 36 -6.40 -6.17 -6.96
N ILE A 37 -5.38 -5.45 -6.49
CA ILE A 37 -5.55 -4.07 -6.06
C ILE A 37 -5.56 -3.22 -7.33
N PRO A 38 -6.64 -2.48 -7.64
CA PRO A 38 -6.67 -1.53 -8.72
C PRO A 38 -5.49 -0.57 -8.59
N VAL A 39 -4.77 -0.32 -9.69
CA VAL A 39 -3.59 0.55 -9.69
C VAL A 39 -3.89 1.91 -9.05
N GLY A 40 -5.08 2.45 -9.30
CA GLY A 40 -5.57 3.71 -8.70
C GLY A 40 -5.60 3.75 -7.17
N GLU A 41 -5.76 2.60 -6.48
CA GLU A 41 -5.73 2.55 -5.01
C GLU A 41 -4.30 2.73 -4.43
N ARG A 42 -3.25 2.61 -5.25
CA ARG A 42 -1.85 2.74 -4.83
C ARG A 42 -1.05 3.74 -5.68
N LEU A 43 -1.75 4.57 -6.45
CA LEU A 43 -1.10 5.69 -7.11
C LEU A 43 -0.61 6.68 -6.04
N PRO A 44 0.59 7.26 -6.20
CA PRO A 44 1.02 8.41 -5.42
C PRO A 44 0.05 9.57 -5.62
N ASP A 45 0.04 10.50 -4.67
CA ASP A 45 -0.69 11.74 -4.82
C ASP A 45 -0.06 12.60 -5.92
N GLN A 46 -0.89 13.42 -6.59
CA GLN A 46 -0.42 14.40 -7.56
C GLN A 46 0.61 15.34 -6.90
N GLY A 47 1.80 15.45 -7.47
CA GLY A 47 2.88 16.25 -6.89
C GLY A 47 3.74 15.53 -5.84
N GLN A 48 3.45 14.26 -5.52
CA GLN A 48 4.24 13.51 -4.57
C GLN A 48 5.60 13.12 -5.16
N ARG A 49 6.67 13.30 -4.39
CA ARG A 49 7.99 12.78 -4.76
C ARG A 49 8.06 11.27 -4.59
N THR A 50 8.57 10.62 -5.62
CA THR A 50 8.61 9.17 -5.75
C THR A 50 9.94 8.71 -6.33
N LEU A 51 10.35 7.51 -5.94
CA LEU A 51 11.38 6.76 -6.64
C LEU A 51 10.72 6.07 -7.83
N LEU A 52 11.32 6.18 -9.00
CA LEU A 52 10.73 5.79 -10.28
C LEU A 52 11.68 4.91 -11.04
N ARG A 53 11.13 3.96 -11.79
CA ARG A 53 11.91 3.12 -12.72
C ARG A 53 11.34 3.16 -14.13
N CYS A 54 12.17 3.60 -15.08
CA CYS A 54 11.89 3.57 -16.52
C CYS A 54 13.18 3.28 -17.30
N HIS A 55 13.07 2.67 -18.48
CA HIS A 55 14.22 2.37 -19.35
C HIS A 55 15.40 1.64 -18.65
N GLY A 56 15.10 0.83 -17.63
CA GLY A 56 16.12 0.10 -16.86
C GLY A 56 16.88 0.94 -15.81
N GLN A 57 16.57 2.23 -15.69
CA GLN A 57 17.19 3.16 -14.75
C GLN A 57 16.24 3.57 -13.63
N THR A 58 16.81 3.98 -12.50
CA THR A 58 16.08 4.45 -11.33
C THR A 58 16.41 5.92 -11.07
N PHE A 59 15.39 6.73 -10.80
CA PHE A 59 15.50 8.17 -10.56
C PHE A 59 14.46 8.61 -9.53
N VAL A 60 14.68 9.79 -8.96
CA VAL A 60 13.69 10.48 -8.14
C VAL A 60 12.93 11.44 -9.05
N GLY A 61 11.61 11.50 -8.89
CA GLY A 61 10.80 12.47 -9.58
C GLY A 61 9.45 12.73 -8.91
N THR A 62 8.75 13.72 -9.42
CA THR A 62 7.43 14.13 -8.95
C THR A 62 6.34 13.44 -9.77
N PHE A 63 5.45 12.70 -9.10
CA PHE A 63 4.35 11.98 -9.73
C PHE A 63 3.28 12.93 -10.27
N ARG A 64 2.80 12.68 -11.49
CA ARG A 64 1.63 13.35 -12.04
C ARG A 64 0.86 12.42 -12.99
N SER A 65 -0.41 12.17 -12.68
CA SER A 65 -1.31 11.57 -13.68
C SER A 65 -1.93 12.68 -14.53
N VAL A 66 -1.67 12.66 -15.83
CA VAL A 66 -2.27 13.57 -16.81
C VAL A 66 -3.12 12.75 -17.80
N PRO A 67 -4.39 13.12 -18.03
CA PRO A 67 -5.20 12.47 -19.06
C PRO A 67 -4.69 12.88 -20.45
N PHE A 68 -4.54 11.91 -21.36
CA PHE A 68 -4.18 12.16 -22.76
C PHE A 68 -5.31 11.72 -23.71
N GLU A 69 -5.37 12.31 -24.91
CA GLU A 69 -6.37 11.95 -25.94
C GLU A 69 -6.26 10.49 -26.42
N SER A 70 -5.11 9.83 -26.20
CA SER A 70 -4.85 8.42 -26.54
C SER A 70 -5.05 7.44 -25.37
N GLY A 71 -5.53 7.91 -24.22
CA GLY A 71 -5.70 7.12 -22.99
C GLY A 71 -4.92 7.65 -21.79
N GLU A 72 -5.24 7.13 -20.60
CA GLU A 72 -4.57 7.50 -19.35
C GLU A 72 -3.14 6.92 -19.28
N GLY A 73 -2.15 7.79 -19.04
CA GLY A 73 -0.75 7.42 -18.83
C GLY A 73 -0.24 7.91 -17.47
N ILE A 74 0.62 7.12 -16.82
CA ILE A 74 1.32 7.55 -15.61
C ILE A 74 2.64 8.17 -16.04
N HIS A 75 2.81 9.45 -15.73
CA HIS A 75 4.04 10.17 -15.98
C HIS A 75 4.63 10.69 -14.68
N ALA A 76 5.94 10.85 -14.65
CA ALA A 76 6.61 11.47 -13.53
C ALA A 76 7.70 12.38 -14.07
N PHE A 77 7.80 13.55 -13.45
CA PHE A 77 8.71 14.61 -13.84
C PHE A 77 10.01 14.46 -13.06
N TRP A 78 11.13 14.74 -13.70
CA TRP A 78 12.41 14.79 -13.01
C TRP A 78 12.46 16.05 -12.15
N ASP A 79 12.87 15.93 -10.88
CA ASP A 79 12.97 17.09 -9.98
C ASP A 79 14.12 17.99 -10.46
N GLY A 80 13.79 19.15 -11.05
CA GLY A 80 14.76 20.17 -11.45
C GLY A 80 14.97 20.36 -12.96
N ASP A 81 14.17 19.72 -13.81
CA ASP A 81 14.16 20.02 -15.25
C ASP A 81 12.86 20.75 -15.64
N GLU A 82 12.99 21.86 -16.37
CA GLU A 82 11.86 22.59 -16.98
C GLU A 82 11.26 21.82 -18.17
N CYS A 83 11.89 20.71 -18.56
CA CYS A 83 11.48 19.88 -19.66
C CYS A 83 10.43 18.85 -19.21
N ASP A 84 9.22 18.94 -19.78
CA ASP A 84 8.14 17.97 -19.73
C ASP A 84 8.55 16.60 -20.33
N THR A 85 9.56 15.95 -19.76
CA THR A 85 10.00 14.63 -20.21
C THR A 85 9.06 13.59 -19.65
N TYR A 86 8.06 13.24 -20.43
CA TYR A 86 7.14 12.16 -20.15
C TYR A 86 7.88 10.82 -20.14
N LEU A 87 8.07 10.24 -18.97
CA LEU A 87 8.66 8.91 -18.83
C LEU A 87 7.57 7.86 -18.74
N SER A 88 7.76 6.75 -19.45
CA SER A 88 6.92 5.55 -19.32
C SER A 88 7.32 4.80 -18.05
N VAL A 89 6.75 5.22 -16.92
CA VAL A 89 7.05 4.65 -15.61
C VAL A 89 6.50 3.24 -15.52
N THR A 90 7.36 2.29 -15.16
CA THR A 90 6.94 0.88 -14.98
C THR A 90 6.73 0.50 -13.52
N HIS A 91 7.46 1.16 -12.62
CA HIS A 91 7.42 0.91 -11.18
C HIS A 91 7.67 2.22 -10.44
N TRP A 92 7.02 2.41 -9.30
CA TRP A 92 7.22 3.55 -8.41
C TRP A 92 7.18 3.14 -6.94
N MET A 93 7.74 3.99 -6.08
CA MET A 93 7.60 3.90 -4.63
C MET A 93 7.60 5.31 -4.03
N PRO A 94 6.66 5.65 -3.12
CA PRO A 94 6.76 6.86 -2.30
C PRO A 94 8.11 6.93 -1.58
N LEU A 95 8.67 8.13 -1.45
CA LEU A 95 9.86 8.30 -0.61
C LEU A 95 9.47 8.18 0.87
N PRO A 96 10.33 7.57 1.71
CA PRO A 96 10.13 7.59 3.14
C PRO A 96 10.25 9.02 3.68
N GLU A 97 9.71 9.26 4.88
CA GLU A 97 9.96 10.51 5.58
C GLU A 97 11.46 10.72 5.79
N PRO A 98 11.98 11.95 5.57
CA PRO A 98 13.35 12.26 5.87
C PRO A 98 13.68 11.95 7.34
N PRO A 99 14.90 11.47 7.65
CA PRO A 99 15.30 11.32 9.04
C PRO A 99 15.26 12.66 9.77
N GLU A 100 14.83 12.64 11.04
CA GLU A 100 14.90 13.82 11.90
C GLU A 100 16.38 14.22 12.09
N VAL A 101 16.65 15.52 11.95
CA VAL A 101 17.98 16.08 12.22
C VAL A 101 18.22 15.96 13.72
N GLN A 102 19.25 15.20 14.14
CA GLN A 102 19.68 15.14 15.54
C GLN A 102 20.49 16.36 15.94
#